data_AF-A0A8J6G1S4-F1
#
_entry.id   AF-A0A8J6G1S4-F1
#
_cell.length_a   1.000
_cell.length_b   1.000
_cell.length_c   1.000
_cell.angle_alpha   90.00
_cell.angle_beta   90.00
_cell.angle_gamma   90.00
#
_symmetry.space_group_name_H-M   'P 1'
#
loop_
_entity.id
_entity.type
_entity.pdbx_description
1 polymer ?
#
loop_
_entity_poly.entity_id
_entity_poly.type
_entity_poly.pdbx_seq_one_letter_code
_entity_poly.pdbx_strand_id
1 'polypeptide(L)'
;IRRGLENNVNVELLNALHSHMVNKRMLTKDLKHGMVIPSMYNNLGLFINHYPNGVVTVNCARVIHGNQIATNGVVHVIDRVLTQIGTSIQDFLDAEDDLSSFRAAAITSDLLETLGRDGHFTLFAPTNEAFEKLPRGVLERIMGDKVASEALLKYHILNTVQCSEAITGGAVFETMEGNTVEIGCEGDSISVNGIKMVNKKDIVTKNGVIHLIDEVLIPDSAKQVIELAGKQQTTFTDLVAQLGLASSLKPDGEYTLLAPVNNAFSDDTLSMDQRLLKLILQNHILKVKVGLSDLYNGQILETIGGKQLRVFVYRTVSGLDQG
;
A
#
# COMPACT_ATOMS: atom_id res chain seq x y z
N ILE A 1 14.08 -29.30 4.63
CA ILE A 1 12.80 -29.66 5.29
C ILE A 1 12.54 -31.17 5.19
N ARG A 2 12.30 -31.74 4.00
CA ARG A 2 12.02 -33.18 3.80
C ARG A 2 13.03 -34.12 4.51
N ARG A 3 14.33 -33.92 4.28
CA ARG A 3 15.41 -34.73 4.88
C ARG A 3 15.55 -34.55 6.41
N GLY A 4 15.02 -33.46 6.99
CA GLY A 4 15.02 -33.23 8.45
C GLY A 4 13.84 -33.93 9.13
N LEU A 5 12.65 -33.83 8.54
CA LEU A 5 11.43 -34.51 9.01
C LEU A 5 11.52 -36.04 8.82
N GLU A 6 12.18 -36.51 7.76
CA GLU A 6 12.44 -37.94 7.51
C GLU A 6 13.46 -38.55 8.48
N ASN A 7 14.29 -37.73 9.15
CA ASN A 7 15.28 -38.21 10.12
C ASN A 7 14.71 -38.30 11.56
N ASN A 8 13.61 -37.58 11.86
CA ASN A 8 12.92 -37.55 13.16
C ASN A 8 11.41 -37.89 13.00
N VAL A 9 11.13 -38.97 12.26
CA VAL A 9 9.79 -39.37 11.80
C VAL A 9 8.76 -39.50 12.94
N ASN A 10 9.20 -39.88 14.15
CA ASN A 10 8.30 -40.24 15.24
C ASN A 10 7.65 -39.06 15.96
N VAL A 11 8.22 -37.85 15.90
CA VAL A 11 7.72 -36.70 16.69
C VAL A 11 7.51 -35.48 15.80
N GLU A 12 8.53 -35.01 15.08
CA GLU A 12 8.44 -33.76 14.32
C GLU A 12 7.47 -33.87 13.14
N LEU A 13 7.53 -34.97 12.39
CA LEU A 13 6.62 -35.20 11.27
C LEU A 13 5.18 -35.40 11.77
N LEU A 14 4.98 -36.17 12.84
CA LEU A 14 3.65 -36.38 13.41
C LEU A 14 3.03 -35.07 13.91
N ASN A 15 3.82 -34.24 14.59
CA ASN A 15 3.41 -32.92 15.08
C ASN A 15 3.06 -31.98 13.93
N ALA A 16 3.89 -31.96 12.88
CA ALA A 16 3.61 -31.19 11.67
C ALA A 16 2.34 -31.67 10.96
N LEU A 17 2.09 -32.98 10.86
CA LEU A 17 0.84 -33.48 10.28
C LEU A 17 -0.37 -33.13 11.14
N HIS A 18 -0.28 -33.29 12.46
CA HIS A 18 -1.36 -32.90 13.37
C HIS A 18 -1.65 -31.39 13.36
N SER A 19 -0.67 -30.53 13.06
CA SER A 19 -0.94 -29.10 12.89
C SER A 19 -1.79 -28.80 11.64
N HIS A 20 -1.88 -29.73 10.68
CA HIS A 20 -2.75 -29.62 9.50
C HIS A 20 -4.15 -30.23 9.72
N MET A 21 -4.38 -30.87 10.85
CA MET A 21 -5.61 -31.62 11.11
C MET A 21 -6.51 -30.92 12.12
N VAL A 22 -7.82 -31.12 11.97
CA VAL A 22 -8.85 -30.65 12.91
C VAL A 22 -9.64 -31.86 13.39
N ASN A 23 -10.00 -31.90 14.67
CA ASN A 23 -10.73 -33.02 15.29
C ASN A 23 -12.24 -33.06 14.95
N LYS A 24 -12.67 -32.31 13.94
CA LYS A 24 -14.06 -32.21 13.47
C LYS A 24 -14.06 -32.15 11.94
N ARG A 25 -15.10 -32.73 11.34
CA ARG A 25 -15.35 -32.60 9.90
C ARG A 25 -15.85 -31.19 9.59
N MET A 26 -15.11 -30.45 8.77
CA MET A 26 -15.46 -29.09 8.34
C MET A 26 -15.37 -28.98 6.83
N LEU A 27 -16.48 -28.69 6.16
CA LEU A 27 -16.52 -28.42 4.71
C LEU A 27 -16.11 -26.97 4.45
N THR A 28 -15.77 -26.63 3.19
CA THR A 28 -15.38 -25.24 2.84
C THR A 28 -16.46 -24.20 3.16
N LYS A 29 -17.74 -24.60 3.14
CA LYS A 29 -18.85 -23.74 3.55
C LYS A 29 -18.85 -23.41 5.05
N ASP A 30 -18.24 -24.27 5.87
CA ASP A 30 -18.12 -24.12 7.32
C ASP A 30 -16.87 -23.29 7.68
N LEU A 31 -15.91 -23.19 6.76
CA LEU A 31 -14.71 -22.37 6.86
C LEU A 31 -15.04 -20.90 6.56
N LYS A 32 -15.50 -20.16 7.59
CA LYS A 32 -15.84 -18.74 7.46
C LYS A 32 -14.60 -17.85 7.55
N HIS A 33 -14.68 -16.69 6.90
CA HIS A 33 -13.66 -15.65 6.96
C HIS A 33 -13.39 -15.21 8.41
N GLY A 34 -12.11 -15.09 8.79
CA GLY A 34 -11.68 -14.67 10.13
C GLY A 34 -11.79 -15.76 11.21
N MET A 35 -12.14 -17.00 10.86
CA MET A 35 -12.18 -18.08 11.84
C MET A 35 -10.77 -18.54 12.23
N VAL A 36 -10.56 -18.77 13.53
CA VAL A 36 -9.38 -19.46 14.05
C VAL A 36 -9.81 -20.82 14.59
N ILE A 37 -9.32 -21.89 13.97
CA ILE A 37 -9.69 -23.26 14.33
C ILE A 37 -8.50 -23.92 15.04
N PRO A 38 -8.67 -24.48 16.25
CA PRO A 38 -7.58 -25.21 16.91
C PRO A 38 -7.26 -26.48 16.11
N SER A 39 -6.00 -26.63 15.70
CA SER A 39 -5.48 -27.87 15.13
C SER A 39 -5.35 -28.97 16.18
N MET A 40 -5.10 -30.20 15.73
CA MET A 40 -4.86 -31.36 16.60
C MET A 40 -3.47 -31.34 17.27
N TYR A 41 -2.61 -30.38 16.92
CA TYR A 41 -1.31 -30.21 17.56
C TYR A 41 -1.29 -29.00 18.49
N ASN A 42 -1.22 -29.23 19.80
CA ASN A 42 -1.09 -28.21 20.85
C ASN A 42 -2.11 -27.06 20.74
N ASN A 43 -3.30 -27.33 20.18
CA ASN A 43 -4.34 -26.36 19.86
C ASN A 43 -3.83 -25.16 19.03
N LEU A 44 -2.80 -25.37 18.20
CA LEU A 44 -2.25 -24.31 17.34
C LEU A 44 -3.35 -23.81 16.39
N GLY A 45 -3.55 -22.49 16.33
CA GLY A 45 -4.61 -21.87 15.53
C GLY A 45 -4.36 -21.99 14.02
N LEU A 46 -5.38 -22.46 13.31
CA LEU A 46 -5.50 -22.42 11.86
C LEU A 46 -6.38 -21.23 11.47
N PHE A 47 -5.78 -20.25 10.82
CA PHE A 47 -6.39 -18.99 10.43
C PHE A 47 -7.05 -19.16 9.07
N ILE A 48 -8.37 -19.05 9.05
CA ILE A 48 -9.21 -19.28 7.89
C ILE A 48 -9.63 -17.95 7.28
N ASN A 49 -9.32 -17.77 6.00
CA ASN A 49 -9.86 -16.66 5.22
C ASN A 49 -10.68 -17.21 4.07
N HIS A 50 -11.87 -16.65 3.88
CA HIS A 50 -12.75 -16.94 2.76
C HIS A 50 -13.02 -15.61 2.05
N TYR A 51 -12.63 -15.54 0.79
CA TYR A 51 -12.66 -14.32 0.00
C TYR A 51 -13.92 -14.26 -0.89
N PRO A 52 -14.39 -13.06 -1.29
CA PRO A 52 -15.59 -12.91 -2.13
C PRO A 52 -15.51 -13.64 -3.49
N ASN A 53 -14.30 -13.85 -4.01
CA ASN A 53 -14.05 -14.60 -5.24
C ASN A 53 -14.10 -16.14 -5.04
N GLY A 54 -14.45 -16.62 -3.84
CA GLY A 54 -14.58 -18.03 -3.51
C GLY A 54 -13.27 -18.71 -3.12
N VAL A 55 -12.13 -17.99 -3.14
CA VAL A 55 -10.87 -18.52 -2.64
C VAL A 55 -10.97 -18.74 -1.13
N VAL A 56 -10.53 -19.91 -0.67
CA VAL A 56 -10.41 -20.26 0.74
C VAL A 56 -8.95 -20.54 1.04
N THR A 57 -8.42 -19.93 2.10
CA THR A 57 -7.04 -20.14 2.56
C THR A 57 -6.99 -20.54 4.02
N VAL A 58 -6.02 -21.38 4.37
CA VAL A 58 -5.66 -21.75 5.74
C VAL A 58 -4.22 -21.30 5.99
N ASN A 59 -3.98 -20.36 6.90
CA ASN A 59 -2.68 -19.70 7.09
C ASN A 59 -2.07 -19.25 5.73
N CYS A 60 -2.89 -18.59 4.90
CA CYS A 60 -2.57 -18.20 3.52
C CYS A 60 -2.22 -19.33 2.53
N ALA A 61 -2.30 -20.61 2.91
CA ALA A 61 -2.27 -21.73 1.98
C ALA A 61 -3.65 -21.90 1.32
N ARG A 62 -3.72 -21.82 -0.01
CA ARG A 62 -4.97 -21.94 -0.76
C ARG A 62 -5.45 -23.38 -0.83
N VAL A 63 -6.75 -23.58 -0.63
CA VAL A 63 -7.42 -24.85 -0.91
C VAL A 63 -7.58 -25.01 -2.43
N ILE A 64 -6.87 -25.98 -3.02
CA ILE A 64 -6.93 -26.32 -4.45
C ILE A 64 -8.12 -27.24 -4.73
N HIS A 65 -8.27 -28.30 -3.92
CA HIS A 65 -9.37 -29.26 -4.04
C HIS A 65 -10.02 -29.49 -2.69
N GLY A 66 -11.17 -28.86 -2.47
CA GLY A 66 -11.92 -28.98 -1.22
C GLY A 66 -12.99 -30.07 -1.23
N ASN A 67 -13.47 -30.41 -0.04
CA ASN A 67 -14.67 -31.23 0.21
C ASN A 67 -14.59 -32.69 -0.25
N GLN A 68 -13.42 -33.32 -0.22
CA GLN A 68 -13.31 -34.75 -0.51
C GLN A 68 -13.77 -35.58 0.69
N ILE A 69 -14.98 -36.13 0.61
CA ILE A 69 -15.63 -36.83 1.73
C ILE A 69 -15.02 -38.22 1.92
N ALA A 70 -14.62 -38.54 3.16
CA ALA A 70 -14.18 -39.86 3.58
C ALA A 70 -15.17 -40.46 4.59
N THR A 71 -15.09 -41.77 4.81
CA THR A 71 -15.93 -42.49 5.80
C THR A 71 -15.78 -41.94 7.22
N ASN A 72 -14.62 -41.36 7.54
CA ASN A 72 -14.24 -40.85 8.85
C ASN A 72 -13.84 -39.35 8.83
N GLY A 73 -14.12 -38.60 7.77
CA GLY A 73 -13.71 -37.20 7.71
C GLY A 73 -13.90 -36.51 6.36
N VAL A 74 -13.09 -35.49 6.12
CA VAL A 74 -13.01 -34.74 4.86
C VAL A 74 -11.56 -34.34 4.60
N VAL A 75 -11.13 -34.38 3.34
CA VAL A 75 -9.82 -33.92 2.89
C VAL A 75 -9.97 -32.65 2.06
N HIS A 76 -9.10 -31.67 2.35
CA HIS A 76 -8.89 -30.47 1.53
C HIS A 76 -7.43 -30.45 1.10
N VAL A 77 -7.17 -30.45 -0.21
CA VAL A 77 -5.82 -30.33 -0.77
C VAL A 77 -5.44 -28.86 -0.78
N ILE A 78 -4.30 -28.52 -0.18
CA ILE A 78 -3.75 -27.17 -0.10
C ILE A 78 -2.48 -27.02 -0.95
N ASP A 79 -2.15 -25.80 -1.35
CA ASP A 79 -1.03 -25.47 -2.25
C ASP A 79 0.36 -25.51 -1.59
N ARG A 80 0.44 -25.44 -0.26
CA ARG A 80 1.70 -25.47 0.48
C ARG A 80 1.56 -26.12 1.85
N VAL A 81 2.70 -26.52 2.42
CA VAL A 81 2.80 -27.06 3.78
C VAL A 81 2.65 -25.91 4.78
N LEU A 82 1.79 -26.08 5.78
CA LEU A 82 1.62 -25.12 6.86
C LEU A 82 2.85 -25.13 7.78
N THR A 83 3.35 -23.93 8.08
CA THR A 83 4.43 -23.73 9.05
C THR A 83 3.89 -23.12 10.34
N GLN A 84 4.75 -23.02 11.35
CA GLN A 84 4.45 -22.20 12.52
C GLN A 84 4.27 -20.75 12.07
N ILE A 85 3.25 -20.09 12.63
CA ILE A 85 2.97 -18.68 12.39
C ILE A 85 3.76 -17.81 13.37
N GLY A 86 4.04 -16.56 12.98
CA GLY A 86 4.62 -15.57 13.87
C GLY A 86 3.67 -15.16 15.00
N THR A 87 4.22 -14.66 16.10
CA THR A 87 3.43 -14.23 17.27
C THR A 87 2.55 -13.02 16.93
N SER A 88 3.14 -11.95 16.40
CA SER A 88 2.44 -10.76 15.91
C SER A 88 3.25 -10.09 14.80
N ILE A 89 2.66 -9.11 14.11
CA ILE A 89 3.40 -8.27 13.15
C ILE A 89 4.51 -7.51 13.87
N GLN A 90 4.24 -6.93 15.04
CA GLN A 90 5.26 -6.26 15.85
C GLN A 90 6.44 -7.17 16.17
N ASP A 91 6.19 -8.39 16.64
CA ASP A 91 7.28 -9.33 17.00
C ASP A 91 8.13 -9.70 15.77
N PHE A 92 7.52 -9.77 14.59
CA PHE A 92 8.26 -10.00 13.35
C PHE A 92 9.14 -8.81 12.99
N LEU A 93 8.61 -7.58 13.09
CA LEU A 93 9.38 -6.35 12.88
C LEU A 93 10.55 -6.21 13.86
N ASP A 94 10.37 -6.65 15.11
CA ASP A 94 11.42 -6.61 16.13
C ASP A 94 12.55 -7.62 15.88
N ALA A 95 12.27 -8.71 15.15
CA ALA A 95 13.21 -9.81 14.90
C ALA A 95 13.90 -9.77 13.52
N GLU A 96 13.33 -9.06 12.54
CA GLU A 96 13.83 -9.02 11.17
C GLU A 96 14.74 -7.80 10.95
N ASP A 97 16.05 -8.05 10.80
CA ASP A 97 17.06 -7.00 10.63
C ASP A 97 16.84 -6.16 9.35
N ASP A 98 16.31 -6.78 8.29
CA ASP A 98 16.02 -6.11 7.02
C ASP A 98 14.85 -5.11 7.11
N LEU A 99 14.15 -5.05 8.25
CA LEU A 99 13.05 -4.12 8.51
C LEU A 99 13.40 -3.04 9.54
N SER A 100 14.68 -2.90 9.90
CA SER A 100 15.14 -1.96 10.92
C SER A 100 14.70 -0.51 10.66
N SER A 101 14.72 -0.05 9.41
CA SER A 101 14.32 1.31 9.01
C SER A 101 12.83 1.55 9.19
N PHE A 102 11.99 0.59 8.74
CA PHE A 102 10.54 0.65 8.94
C PHE A 102 10.18 0.61 10.43
N ARG A 103 10.83 -0.28 11.19
CA ARG A 103 10.65 -0.41 12.64
C ARG A 103 10.96 0.90 13.36
N ALA A 104 12.09 1.53 13.04
CA ALA A 104 12.47 2.81 13.65
C ALA A 104 11.41 3.90 13.40
N ALA A 105 10.92 4.01 12.16
CA ALA A 105 9.85 4.93 11.81
C ALA A 105 8.54 4.60 12.56
N ALA A 106 8.16 3.32 12.62
CA ALA A 106 6.96 2.85 13.33
C ALA A 106 6.99 3.16 14.84
N ILE A 107 8.17 3.13 15.47
CA ILE A 107 8.36 3.56 16.87
C ILE A 107 8.14 5.07 16.99
N THR A 108 8.72 5.88 16.10
CA THR A 108 8.60 7.34 16.15
C THR A 108 7.15 7.82 15.96
N SER A 109 6.37 7.11 15.15
CA SER A 109 4.96 7.44 14.88
C SER A 109 3.95 6.72 15.77
N ASP A 110 4.40 6.03 16.83
CA ASP A 110 3.54 5.31 17.80
C ASP A 110 2.63 4.23 17.15
N LEU A 111 3.05 3.70 16.01
CA LEU A 111 2.27 2.72 15.24
C LEU A 111 2.66 1.28 15.57
N LEU A 112 3.87 1.07 16.10
CA LEU A 112 4.36 -0.27 16.39
C LEU A 112 3.46 -1.01 17.39
N GLU A 113 2.92 -0.31 18.41
CA GLU A 113 1.99 -0.92 19.37
C GLU A 113 0.68 -1.38 18.69
N THR A 114 0.17 -0.61 17.72
CA THR A 114 -1.01 -0.99 16.95
C THR A 114 -0.79 -2.30 16.19
N LEU A 115 0.44 -2.52 15.68
CA LEU A 115 0.83 -3.75 14.98
C LEU A 115 1.10 -4.94 15.92
N GLY A 116 1.12 -4.74 17.24
CA GLY A 116 1.18 -5.81 18.24
C GLY A 116 -0.19 -6.24 18.79
N ARG A 117 -1.22 -5.40 18.63
CA ARG A 117 -2.57 -5.68 19.12
C ARG A 117 -3.28 -6.73 18.27
N ASP A 118 -4.27 -7.38 18.87
CA ASP A 118 -5.17 -8.30 18.17
C ASP A 118 -5.88 -7.57 17.02
N GLY A 119 -5.95 -8.22 15.86
CA GLY A 119 -6.49 -7.62 14.65
C GLY A 119 -6.31 -8.51 13.42
N HIS A 120 -6.68 -7.97 12.27
CA HIS A 120 -6.60 -8.63 10.97
C HIS A 120 -5.95 -7.67 9.98
N PHE A 121 -4.62 -7.57 10.04
CA PHE A 121 -3.88 -6.62 9.23
C PHE A 121 -3.24 -7.27 8.01
N THR A 122 -3.04 -6.47 6.96
CA THR A 122 -2.03 -6.74 5.94
C THR A 122 -0.99 -5.64 6.01
N LEU A 123 0.26 -5.99 6.24
CA LEU A 123 1.38 -5.04 6.19
C LEU A 123 2.18 -5.28 4.92
N PHE A 124 2.31 -4.25 4.08
CA PHE A 124 3.35 -4.20 3.07
C PHE A 124 4.60 -3.59 3.70
N ALA A 125 5.54 -4.41 4.13
CA ALA A 125 6.71 -3.96 4.89
C ALA A 125 7.86 -3.61 3.95
N PRO A 126 8.23 -2.32 3.80
CA PRO A 126 9.39 -1.93 3.00
C PRO A 126 10.69 -2.35 3.67
N THR A 127 11.56 -3.00 2.90
CA THR A 127 12.90 -3.39 3.33
C THR A 127 13.81 -2.17 3.52
N ASN A 128 14.95 -2.35 4.19
CA ASN A 128 15.95 -1.28 4.31
C ASN A 128 16.39 -0.78 2.92
N GLU A 129 16.54 -1.70 1.95
CA GLU A 129 16.85 -1.35 0.54
C GLU A 129 15.76 -0.46 -0.08
N ALA A 130 14.49 -0.66 0.27
CA ALA A 130 13.40 0.20 -0.21
C ALA A 130 13.56 1.64 0.28
N PHE A 131 13.98 1.84 1.53
CA PHE A 131 14.28 3.17 2.07
C PHE A 131 15.53 3.80 1.44
N GLU A 132 16.55 3.01 1.13
CA GLU A 132 17.78 3.48 0.47
C GLU A 132 17.53 3.98 -0.96
N LYS A 133 16.49 3.48 -1.64
CA LYS A 133 16.08 3.95 -2.98
C LYS A 133 15.42 5.33 -2.97
N LEU A 134 15.03 5.85 -1.80
CA LEU A 134 14.41 7.16 -1.71
C LEU A 134 15.39 8.28 -2.11
N PRO A 135 14.93 9.34 -2.80
CA PRO A 135 15.78 10.49 -3.09
C PRO A 135 16.31 11.12 -1.80
N ARG A 136 17.54 11.61 -1.86
CA ARG A 136 18.22 12.20 -0.70
C ARG A 136 17.38 13.32 -0.09
N GLY A 137 17.18 13.26 1.23
CA GLY A 137 16.42 14.25 2.00
C GLY A 137 14.90 14.03 2.04
N VAL A 138 14.33 13.16 1.20
CA VAL A 138 12.89 12.85 1.23
C VAL A 138 12.52 12.15 2.54
N LEU A 139 13.28 11.12 2.92
CA LEU A 139 13.02 10.40 4.17
C LEU A 139 13.17 11.32 5.39
N GLU A 140 14.25 12.11 5.46
CA GLU A 140 14.48 13.07 6.54
C GLU A 140 13.34 14.09 6.65
N ARG A 141 12.84 14.59 5.51
CA ARG A 141 11.69 15.50 5.46
C ARG A 141 10.43 14.84 6.00
N ILE A 142 10.10 13.64 5.54
CA ILE A 142 8.87 12.94 5.96
C ILE A 142 8.94 12.56 7.44
N MET A 143 10.09 12.07 7.91
CA MET A 143 10.29 11.71 9.33
C MET A 143 10.34 12.94 10.25
N GLY A 144 10.74 14.11 9.74
CA GLY A 144 10.72 15.37 10.47
C GLY A 144 9.31 15.96 10.66
N ASP A 145 8.31 15.47 9.93
CA ASP A 145 6.91 15.86 10.05
C ASP A 145 6.09 14.69 10.61
N LYS A 146 5.51 14.88 11.79
CA LYS A 146 4.71 13.84 12.45
C LYS A 146 3.50 13.41 11.61
N VAL A 147 2.84 14.34 10.92
CA VAL A 147 1.66 14.04 10.11
C VAL A 147 2.07 13.25 8.87
N ALA A 148 3.15 13.65 8.20
CA ALA A 148 3.65 12.97 7.01
C ALA A 148 4.19 11.57 7.32
N SER A 149 4.95 11.40 8.40
CA SER A 149 5.46 10.10 8.84
C SER A 149 4.36 9.13 9.26
N GLU A 150 3.35 9.61 10.01
CA GLU A 150 2.20 8.79 10.38
C GLU A 150 1.39 8.35 9.14
N ALA A 151 1.16 9.27 8.20
CA ALA A 151 0.50 8.96 6.94
C ALA A 151 1.30 7.93 6.13
N LEU A 152 2.62 8.12 5.99
CA LEU A 152 3.51 7.18 5.29
C LEU A 152 3.34 5.75 5.81
N LEU A 153 3.42 5.57 7.12
CA LEU A 153 3.39 4.24 7.71
C LEU A 153 2.01 3.60 7.64
N LYS A 154 0.94 4.37 7.88
CA LYS A 154 -0.44 3.87 7.76
C LYS A 154 -0.79 3.49 6.32
N TYR A 155 -0.18 4.12 5.33
CA TYR A 155 -0.40 3.79 3.92
C TYR A 155 0.13 2.40 3.53
N HIS A 156 1.00 1.80 4.34
CA HIS A 156 1.49 0.44 4.15
C HIS A 156 0.60 -0.64 4.80
N ILE A 157 -0.47 -0.25 5.50
CA ILE A 157 -1.29 -1.16 6.31
C ILE A 157 -2.72 -1.20 5.78
N LEU A 158 -3.27 -2.41 5.61
CA LEU A 158 -4.70 -2.64 5.40
C LEU A 158 -5.35 -3.19 6.67
N ASN A 159 -6.62 -2.84 6.90
CA ASN A 159 -7.44 -3.36 8.00
C ASN A 159 -8.14 -4.70 7.66
N THR A 160 -7.60 -5.45 6.70
CA THR A 160 -8.08 -6.79 6.31
C THR A 160 -6.89 -7.69 5.96
N VAL A 161 -7.03 -9.01 6.12
CA VAL A 161 -5.99 -9.98 5.71
C VAL A 161 -6.12 -10.34 4.23
N GLN A 162 -5.13 -9.95 3.44
CA GLN A 162 -5.02 -10.23 2.02
C GLN A 162 -3.85 -11.18 1.77
N CYS A 163 -4.14 -12.48 1.74
CA CYS A 163 -3.17 -13.51 1.32
C CYS A 163 -2.92 -13.39 -0.18
N SER A 164 -1.70 -13.69 -0.62
CA SER A 164 -1.31 -13.53 -2.03
C SER A 164 -2.17 -14.36 -2.99
N GLU A 165 -2.51 -15.59 -2.59
CA GLU A 165 -3.37 -16.51 -3.36
C GLU A 165 -4.83 -16.04 -3.50
N ALA A 166 -5.26 -15.06 -2.70
CA ALA A 166 -6.59 -14.46 -2.83
C ALA A 166 -6.66 -13.44 -3.96
N ILE A 167 -5.52 -12.87 -4.35
CA ILE A 167 -5.41 -11.86 -5.40
C ILE A 167 -5.36 -12.59 -6.75
N THR A 168 -6.49 -12.54 -7.47
CA THR A 168 -6.68 -13.20 -8.77
C THR A 168 -6.83 -12.20 -9.92
N GLY A 169 -6.80 -10.91 -9.60
CA GLY A 169 -6.91 -9.78 -10.52
C GLY A 169 -6.71 -8.46 -9.76
N GLY A 170 -6.70 -7.34 -10.48
CA GLY A 170 -6.58 -6.01 -9.90
C GLY A 170 -7.79 -5.67 -9.02
N ALA A 171 -7.53 -5.28 -7.77
CA ALA A 171 -8.53 -4.83 -6.82
C ALA A 171 -8.00 -3.66 -5.98
N VAL A 172 -8.90 -2.76 -5.60
CA VAL A 172 -8.57 -1.55 -4.84
C VAL A 172 -8.89 -1.77 -3.37
N PHE A 173 -7.95 -1.43 -2.49
CA PHE A 173 -8.07 -1.59 -1.04
C PHE A 173 -7.79 -0.28 -0.33
N GLU A 174 -8.63 0.06 0.64
CA GLU A 174 -8.40 1.21 1.52
C GLU A 174 -7.31 0.89 2.55
N THR A 175 -6.33 1.77 2.65
CA THR A 175 -5.25 1.69 3.65
C THR A 175 -5.69 2.31 4.97
N MET A 176 -4.92 2.09 6.03
CA MET A 176 -5.16 2.74 7.32
C MET A 176 -4.95 4.26 7.27
N GLU A 177 -4.28 4.78 6.24
CA GLU A 177 -4.13 6.22 6.02
C GLU A 177 -5.40 6.85 5.44
N GLY A 178 -6.25 6.06 4.77
CA GLY A 178 -7.52 6.45 4.18
C GLY A 178 -7.51 6.50 2.65
N ASN A 179 -6.35 6.73 2.02
CA ASN A 179 -6.21 6.54 0.58
C ASN A 179 -6.15 5.05 0.22
N THR A 180 -6.35 4.77 -1.06
CA THR A 180 -6.38 3.41 -1.57
C THR A 180 -5.07 2.99 -2.24
N VAL A 181 -4.84 1.68 -2.27
CA VAL A 181 -3.80 1.02 -3.07
C VAL A 181 -4.46 0.01 -4.00
N GLU A 182 -3.95 -0.09 -5.23
CA GLU A 182 -4.35 -1.14 -6.17
C GLU A 182 -3.43 -2.34 -5.97
N ILE A 183 -4.00 -3.50 -5.64
CA ILE A 183 -3.27 -4.75 -5.52
C ILE A 183 -3.68 -5.64 -6.68
N GLY A 184 -2.70 -6.15 -7.40
CA GLY A 184 -2.89 -7.04 -8.54
C GLY A 184 -1.90 -8.19 -8.51
N CYS A 185 -1.99 -9.04 -9.53
CA CYS A 185 -1.06 -10.13 -9.75
C CYS A 185 -0.73 -10.24 -11.24
N GLU A 186 0.53 -10.51 -11.56
CA GLU A 186 0.97 -10.85 -12.91
C GLU A 186 1.81 -12.13 -12.83
N GLY A 187 1.19 -13.26 -13.19
CA GLY A 187 1.74 -14.58 -12.87
C GLY A 187 1.77 -14.78 -11.35
N ASP A 188 2.91 -15.25 -10.83
CA ASP A 188 3.09 -15.49 -9.39
C ASP A 188 3.50 -14.24 -8.59
N SER A 189 3.78 -13.13 -9.29
CA SER A 189 4.21 -11.86 -8.69
C SER A 189 3.01 -10.99 -8.32
N ILE A 190 2.98 -10.50 -7.08
CA ILE A 190 2.01 -9.49 -6.63
C ILE A 190 2.52 -8.11 -7.04
N SER A 191 1.61 -7.29 -7.56
CA SER A 191 1.86 -5.88 -7.87
C SER A 191 1.10 -4.98 -6.91
N VAL A 192 1.74 -3.90 -6.47
CA VAL A 192 1.11 -2.82 -5.71
C VAL A 192 1.20 -1.54 -6.54
N ASN A 193 0.07 -0.88 -6.79
CA ASN A 193 -0.07 0.26 -7.69
C ASN A 193 0.54 0.01 -9.09
N GLY A 194 0.37 -1.22 -9.59
CA GLY A 194 0.91 -1.67 -10.89
C GLY A 194 2.40 -1.99 -10.91
N ILE A 195 3.10 -1.91 -9.77
CA ILE A 195 4.55 -2.18 -9.66
C ILE A 195 4.78 -3.53 -8.97
N LYS A 196 5.59 -4.41 -9.58
CA LYS A 196 5.97 -5.72 -9.03
C LYS A 196 7.06 -5.58 -7.96
N MET A 197 6.69 -5.05 -6.81
CA MET A 197 7.63 -4.77 -5.71
C MET A 197 7.64 -5.80 -4.60
N VAL A 198 6.71 -6.78 -4.58
CA VAL A 198 6.63 -7.77 -3.51
C VAL A 198 7.71 -8.86 -3.70
N ASN A 199 8.70 -8.90 -2.81
CA ASN A 199 9.83 -9.85 -2.89
C ASN A 199 9.61 -11.13 -2.07
N LYS A 200 8.84 -11.06 -0.97
CA LYS A 200 8.51 -12.17 -0.09
C LYS A 200 7.07 -11.99 0.40
N LYS A 201 6.24 -13.00 0.13
CA LYS A 201 4.79 -12.96 0.37
C LYS A 201 4.36 -13.95 1.44
N ASP A 202 3.19 -13.71 2.01
CA ASP A 202 2.49 -14.61 2.95
C ASP A 202 3.28 -14.94 4.23
N ILE A 203 3.92 -13.95 4.85
CA ILE A 203 4.48 -14.11 6.19
C ILE A 203 3.34 -13.98 7.20
N VAL A 204 2.81 -15.11 7.64
CA VAL A 204 1.61 -15.16 8.50
C VAL A 204 1.97 -14.98 9.97
N THR A 205 1.25 -14.10 10.66
CA THR A 205 1.29 -13.89 12.11
C THR A 205 -0.10 -14.06 12.72
N LYS A 206 -0.24 -14.07 14.05
CA LYS A 206 -1.57 -14.20 14.68
C LYS A 206 -2.52 -13.05 14.38
N ASN A 207 -2.00 -11.85 14.14
CA ASN A 207 -2.81 -10.65 13.91
C ASN A 207 -2.77 -10.14 12.46
N GLY A 208 -2.22 -10.92 11.52
CA GLY A 208 -2.23 -10.52 10.11
C GLY A 208 -1.27 -11.28 9.21
N VAL A 209 -1.00 -10.67 8.06
CA VAL A 209 -0.04 -11.14 7.05
C VAL A 209 0.89 -10.01 6.66
N ILE A 210 2.17 -10.34 6.45
CA ILE A 210 3.19 -9.41 5.99
C ILE A 210 3.64 -9.82 4.59
N HIS A 211 3.78 -8.83 3.71
CA HIS A 211 4.41 -8.93 2.41
C HIS A 211 5.57 -7.95 2.37
N LEU A 212 6.80 -8.44 2.17
CA LEU A 212 7.97 -7.57 2.02
C LEU A 212 7.96 -6.90 0.65
N ILE A 213 8.23 -5.60 0.62
CA ILE A 213 8.26 -4.80 -0.61
C ILE A 213 9.61 -4.09 -0.80
N ASP A 214 10.00 -3.93 -2.07
CA ASP A 214 11.26 -3.32 -2.50
C ASP A 214 11.20 -1.80 -2.75
N GLU A 215 10.02 -1.18 -2.56
CA GLU A 215 9.80 0.25 -2.70
C GLU A 215 8.95 0.77 -1.54
N VAL A 216 9.15 2.03 -1.14
CA VAL A 216 8.33 2.66 -0.10
C VAL A 216 7.08 3.26 -0.74
N LEU A 217 5.90 2.93 -0.22
CA LEU A 217 4.63 3.50 -0.62
C LEU A 217 4.47 4.89 0.00
N ILE A 218 4.67 5.96 -0.78
CA ILE A 218 4.50 7.33 -0.31
C ILE A 218 3.09 7.84 -0.68
N PRO A 219 2.20 8.10 0.30
CA PRO A 219 0.89 8.67 0.03
C PRO A 219 1.02 10.14 -0.40
N ASP A 220 0.04 10.64 -1.13
CA ASP A 220 0.01 12.04 -1.58
C ASP A 220 0.00 13.03 -0.40
N SER A 221 -0.55 12.64 0.75
CA SER A 221 -0.54 13.41 2.00
C SER A 221 0.86 13.60 2.60
N ALA A 222 1.85 12.80 2.21
CA ALA A 222 3.25 12.92 2.66
C ALA A 222 4.18 13.55 1.58
N LYS A 223 3.64 13.83 0.39
CA LYS A 223 4.37 14.44 -0.72
C LYS A 223 4.32 15.97 -0.65
N GLN A 224 5.38 16.62 -1.11
CA GLN A 224 5.34 18.05 -1.38
C GLN A 224 4.47 18.33 -2.62
N VAL A 225 3.93 19.55 -2.71
CA VAL A 225 2.99 19.93 -3.77
C VAL A 225 3.52 19.65 -5.20
N ILE A 226 4.82 19.83 -5.43
CA ILE A 226 5.45 19.57 -6.74
C ILE A 226 5.60 18.07 -7.04
N GLU A 227 5.71 17.24 -6.00
CA GLU A 227 5.82 15.78 -6.11
C GLU A 227 4.46 15.13 -6.43
N LEU A 228 3.35 15.86 -6.30
CA LEU A 228 2.01 15.42 -6.70
C LEU A 228 1.79 15.42 -8.23
N ALA A 229 2.68 16.08 -8.98
CA ALA A 229 2.58 16.13 -10.44
C ALA A 229 2.86 14.75 -11.06
N GLY A 230 2.04 14.36 -12.04
CA GLY A 230 2.14 13.07 -12.71
C GLY A 230 2.92 13.13 -14.02
N LYS A 231 2.89 12.00 -14.76
CA LYS A 231 3.56 11.84 -16.07
C LYS A 231 3.13 12.86 -17.13
N GLN A 232 1.93 13.43 -17.00
CA GLN A 232 1.38 14.41 -17.94
C GLN A 232 1.74 15.85 -17.59
N GLN A 233 2.48 16.10 -16.51
CA GLN A 233 2.85 17.43 -16.03
C GLN A 233 4.39 17.60 -15.95
N THR A 234 5.16 16.65 -16.49
CA THR A 234 6.63 16.65 -16.43
C THR A 234 7.22 17.92 -17.04
N THR A 235 6.70 18.41 -18.16
CA THR A 235 7.16 19.65 -18.79
C THR A 235 6.99 20.84 -17.85
N PHE A 236 5.86 20.92 -17.13
CA PHE A 236 5.62 21.98 -16.16
C PHE A 236 6.58 21.90 -14.97
N THR A 237 6.75 20.72 -14.36
CA THR A 237 7.64 20.56 -13.20
C THR A 237 9.10 20.83 -13.54
N ASP A 238 9.55 20.41 -14.72
CA ASP A 238 10.91 20.64 -15.19
C ASP A 238 11.18 22.14 -15.37
N LEU A 239 10.25 22.88 -15.96
CA LEU A 239 10.37 24.34 -16.11
C LEU A 239 10.34 25.07 -14.77
N VAL A 240 9.47 24.66 -13.83
CA VAL A 240 9.43 25.22 -12.47
C VAL A 240 10.77 25.01 -11.75
N ALA A 241 11.38 23.84 -11.90
CA ALA A 241 12.71 23.56 -11.35
C ALA A 241 13.80 24.37 -12.05
N GLN A 242 13.86 24.31 -13.39
CA GLN A 242 14.92 24.94 -14.21
C GLN A 242 14.95 26.47 -14.05
N LEU A 243 13.78 27.11 -13.92
CA LEU A 243 13.69 28.57 -13.74
C LEU A 243 13.81 29.01 -12.27
N GLY A 244 14.08 28.07 -11.36
CA GLY A 244 14.31 28.33 -9.94
C GLY A 244 13.06 28.77 -9.18
N LEU A 245 11.88 28.32 -9.61
CA LEU A 245 10.62 28.56 -8.90
C LEU A 245 10.37 27.48 -7.83
N ALA A 246 10.95 26.30 -7.96
CA ALA A 246 10.85 25.23 -6.95
C ALA A 246 11.34 25.68 -5.56
N SER A 247 12.39 26.51 -5.48
CA SER A 247 12.88 27.05 -4.20
C SER A 247 11.92 28.04 -3.53
N SER A 248 10.91 28.53 -4.26
CA SER A 248 9.85 29.38 -3.71
C SER A 248 8.74 28.56 -3.05
N LEU A 249 8.70 27.24 -3.28
CA LEU A 249 7.78 26.28 -2.66
C LEU A 249 8.40 25.76 -1.36
N LYS A 250 8.31 26.57 -0.30
CA LYS A 250 8.92 26.21 0.98
C LYS A 250 8.16 25.07 1.66
N PRO A 251 8.81 24.19 2.43
CA PRO A 251 8.14 23.08 3.11
C PRO A 251 7.07 23.52 4.13
N ASP A 252 7.24 24.70 4.74
CA ASP A 252 6.32 25.30 5.71
C ASP A 252 5.20 26.16 5.07
N GLY A 253 5.21 26.30 3.74
CA GLY A 253 4.23 27.06 2.99
C GLY A 253 3.12 26.19 2.42
N GLU A 254 1.96 26.81 2.18
CA GLU A 254 0.83 26.18 1.51
C GLU A 254 0.67 26.74 0.09
N TYR A 255 0.59 25.85 -0.89
CA TYR A 255 0.55 26.24 -2.30
C TYR A 255 -0.49 25.45 -3.08
N THR A 256 -0.92 26.03 -4.19
CA THR A 256 -1.70 25.32 -5.22
C THR A 256 -1.01 25.50 -6.55
N LEU A 257 -0.75 24.40 -7.26
CA LEU A 257 -0.15 24.41 -8.59
C LEU A 257 -1.23 24.25 -9.65
N LEU A 258 -1.27 25.19 -10.58
CA LEU A 258 -2.09 25.12 -11.79
C LEU A 258 -1.23 24.51 -12.90
N ALA A 259 -0.94 23.21 -12.81
CA ALA A 259 -0.01 22.53 -13.71
C ALA A 259 -0.68 22.17 -15.06
N PRO A 260 -0.28 22.79 -16.19
CA PRO A 260 -0.79 22.40 -17.50
C PRO A 260 -0.29 21.00 -17.89
N VAL A 261 -1.06 20.34 -18.74
CA VAL A 261 -0.65 19.09 -19.39
C VAL A 261 0.51 19.33 -20.37
N ASN A 262 1.36 18.34 -20.60
CA ASN A 262 2.55 18.46 -21.44
C ASN A 262 2.26 19.01 -22.84
N ASN A 263 1.14 18.60 -23.45
CA ASN A 263 0.73 19.07 -24.78
C ASN A 263 0.20 20.52 -24.81
N ALA A 264 0.01 21.18 -23.66
CA ALA A 264 -0.31 22.60 -23.59
C ALA A 264 0.93 23.48 -23.86
N PHE A 265 2.14 22.93 -23.81
CA PHE A 265 3.38 23.63 -24.12
C PHE A 265 3.75 23.43 -25.59
N SER A 266 3.44 24.43 -26.44
CA SER A 266 3.85 24.44 -27.85
C SER A 266 5.33 24.80 -28.04
N ASP A 267 5.89 24.48 -29.21
CA ASP A 267 7.26 24.88 -29.57
C ASP A 267 7.46 26.40 -29.48
N ASP A 268 6.46 27.18 -29.93
CA ASP A 268 6.46 28.64 -29.79
C ASP A 268 6.56 29.05 -28.32
N THR A 269 5.78 28.40 -27.43
CA THR A 269 5.79 28.67 -25.98
C THR A 269 7.16 28.36 -25.37
N LEU A 270 7.77 27.24 -25.77
CA LEU A 270 9.08 26.80 -25.26
C LEU A 270 10.25 27.62 -25.82
N SER A 271 10.07 28.25 -26.98
CA SER A 271 11.06 29.14 -27.61
C SER A 271 11.04 30.58 -27.07
N MET A 272 10.07 30.92 -26.20
CA MET A 272 9.97 32.24 -25.60
C MET A 272 11.17 32.57 -24.70
N ASP A 273 11.40 33.88 -24.51
CA ASP A 273 12.38 34.35 -23.54
C ASP A 273 12.11 33.76 -22.15
N GLN A 274 13.16 33.19 -21.53
CA GLN A 274 13.04 32.47 -20.26
C GLN A 274 12.55 33.35 -19.11
N ARG A 275 12.78 34.67 -19.15
CA ARG A 275 12.28 35.60 -18.12
C ARG A 275 10.77 35.77 -18.27
N LEU A 276 10.28 35.87 -19.51
CA LEU A 276 8.84 35.90 -19.78
C LEU A 276 8.18 34.57 -19.38
N LEU A 277 8.78 33.44 -19.74
CA LEU A 277 8.28 32.12 -19.35
C LEU A 277 8.26 31.96 -17.82
N LYS A 278 9.28 32.45 -17.11
CA LYS A 278 9.30 32.48 -15.65
C LYS A 278 8.15 33.29 -15.07
N LEU A 279 7.86 34.48 -15.61
CA LEU A 279 6.71 35.30 -15.18
C LEU A 279 5.38 34.60 -15.44
N ILE A 280 5.24 33.89 -16.55
CA ILE A 280 4.06 33.08 -16.86
C ILE A 280 3.90 31.98 -15.81
N LEU A 281 4.95 31.22 -15.51
CA LEU A 281 4.91 30.13 -14.53
C LEU A 281 4.68 30.63 -13.10
N GLN A 282 5.16 31.82 -12.73
CA GLN A 282 4.80 32.46 -11.46
C GLN A 282 3.29 32.69 -11.32
N ASN A 283 2.56 32.85 -12.43
CA ASN A 283 1.10 32.98 -12.39
C ASN A 283 0.37 31.63 -12.30
N HIS A 284 1.09 30.50 -12.35
CA HIS A 284 0.54 29.15 -12.18
C HIS A 284 0.75 28.60 -10.77
N ILE A 285 1.28 29.41 -9.84
CA ILE A 285 1.53 29.01 -8.46
C ILE A 285 0.79 29.99 -7.55
N LEU A 286 -0.10 29.46 -6.70
CA LEU A 286 -0.83 30.23 -5.70
C LEU A 286 -0.13 30.13 -4.33
N LYS A 287 -0.21 31.20 -3.53
CA LYS A 287 0.37 31.27 -2.17
C LYS A 287 -0.50 30.64 -1.07
N VAL A 288 -1.55 29.94 -1.46
CA VAL A 288 -2.53 29.33 -0.57
C VAL A 288 -2.90 27.95 -1.11
N LYS A 289 -3.17 27.01 -0.21
CA LYS A 289 -3.79 25.73 -0.55
C LYS A 289 -5.28 25.93 -0.77
N VAL A 290 -5.77 25.60 -1.96
CA VAL A 290 -7.19 25.70 -2.32
C VAL A 290 -7.59 24.38 -2.96
N GLY A 291 -8.48 23.64 -2.30
CA GLY A 291 -9.04 22.40 -2.85
C GLY A 291 -10.03 22.69 -3.97
N LEU A 292 -10.23 21.71 -4.86
CA LEU A 292 -11.21 21.84 -5.96
C LEU A 292 -12.63 22.12 -5.43
N SER A 293 -12.99 21.51 -4.29
CA SER A 293 -14.29 21.70 -3.61
C SER A 293 -14.46 23.07 -2.98
N ASP A 294 -13.37 23.81 -2.74
CA ASP A 294 -13.40 25.10 -2.05
C ASP A 294 -13.57 26.26 -3.04
N LEU A 295 -13.50 25.97 -4.35
CA LEU A 295 -13.64 26.96 -5.41
C LEU A 295 -15.11 27.38 -5.59
N TYR A 296 -15.33 28.70 -5.66
CA TYR A 296 -16.66 29.27 -5.93
C TYR A 296 -16.63 30.30 -7.06
N ASN A 297 -17.76 30.47 -7.73
CA ASN A 297 -17.86 31.36 -8.89
C ASN A 297 -17.61 32.82 -8.49
N GLY A 298 -16.74 33.51 -9.22
CA GLY A 298 -16.35 34.90 -8.94
C GLY A 298 -15.23 35.05 -7.89
N GLN A 299 -14.71 33.95 -7.33
CA GLN A 299 -13.54 33.99 -6.45
C GLN A 299 -12.33 34.58 -7.17
N ILE A 300 -11.49 35.29 -6.42
CA ILE A 300 -10.21 35.84 -6.89
C ILE A 300 -9.08 35.13 -6.15
N LEU A 301 -8.11 34.59 -6.91
CA LEU A 301 -6.94 33.89 -6.39
C LEU A 301 -5.68 34.72 -6.64
N GLU A 302 -4.80 34.82 -5.65
CA GLU A 302 -3.52 35.53 -5.78
C GLU A 302 -2.38 34.56 -6.10
N THR A 303 -1.61 34.90 -7.14
CA THR A 303 -0.44 34.14 -7.58
C THR A 303 0.84 34.61 -6.87
N ILE A 304 1.91 33.79 -6.89
CA ILE A 304 3.23 34.23 -6.40
C ILE A 304 3.79 35.42 -7.20
N GLY A 305 3.36 35.58 -8.46
CA GLY A 305 3.69 36.71 -9.33
C GLY A 305 2.90 38.00 -9.03
N GLY A 306 2.03 38.00 -8.01
CA GLY A 306 1.22 39.17 -7.63
C GLY A 306 0.06 39.46 -8.59
N LYS A 307 -0.28 38.53 -9.49
CA LYS A 307 -1.46 38.61 -10.35
C LYS A 307 -2.67 37.99 -9.68
N GLN A 308 -3.85 38.49 -10.04
CA GLN A 308 -5.14 38.00 -9.61
C GLN A 308 -5.78 37.16 -10.72
N LEU A 309 -6.19 35.93 -10.39
CA LEU A 309 -6.90 35.03 -11.28
C LEU A 309 -8.38 34.99 -10.89
N ARG A 310 -9.28 35.01 -11.87
CA ARG A 310 -10.73 34.89 -11.66
C ARG A 310 -11.16 33.45 -11.81
N VAL A 311 -11.96 32.96 -10.87
CA VAL A 311 -12.55 31.62 -10.91
C VAL A 311 -13.94 31.69 -11.55
N PHE A 312 -14.15 30.87 -12.58
CA PHE A 312 -15.45 30.70 -13.21
C PHE A 312 -15.90 29.24 -13.03
N VAL A 313 -17.02 29.03 -12.35
CA VAL A 313 -17.57 27.69 -12.10
C VAL A 313 -18.80 27.51 -12.98
N TYR A 314 -18.73 26.55 -13.89
CA TYR A 314 -19.81 26.21 -14.81
C TYR A 314 -20.38 24.83 -14.49
N ARG A 315 -21.68 24.63 -14.75
CA ARG A 315 -22.30 23.32 -14.68
C ARG A 315 -21.87 22.51 -15.90
N THR A 316 -21.28 21.34 -15.70
CA THR A 316 -21.05 20.40 -16.79
C THR A 316 -22.37 19.71 -17.13
N VAL A 317 -22.79 19.79 -18.39
CA VAL A 317 -23.93 19.00 -18.89
C VAL A 317 -23.40 17.61 -19.25
N SER A 318 -23.47 16.67 -18.30
CA SER A 318 -23.27 15.26 -18.61
C SER A 318 -24.56 14.73 -19.25
N GLY A 319 -24.65 14.82 -20.57
CA GLY A 319 -25.83 14.43 -21.34
C GLY A 319 -25.52 14.29 -22.82
N LEU A 320 -24.81 13.22 -23.17
CA LEU A 320 -24.87 12.60 -24.48
C LEU A 320 -25.02 11.09 -24.23
N ASP A 321 -26.26 10.70 -23.95
CA ASP A 321 -26.76 9.39 -24.36
C ASP A 321 -26.47 9.30 -25.88
N GLN A 322 -25.51 8.45 -26.24
CA GLN A 322 -25.41 7.97 -27.61
C GLN A 322 -26.49 6.89 -27.75
N GLY A 323 -27.54 7.23 -28.51
CA GLY A 323 -28.58 6.29 -28.92
C GLY A 323 -28.13 5.33 -30.01
#